data_AF-A0A5B7J5F5-F1
#
_entry.id   AF-A0A5B7J5F5-F1
#
_cell.length_a   1.000
_cell.length_b   1.000
_cell.length_c   1.000
_cell.angle_alpha   90.00
_cell.angle_beta   90.00
_cell.angle_gamma   90.00
#
_symmetry.space_group_name_H-M   'P 1'
#
loop_
_entity.id
_entity.type
_entity.pdbx_description
1 polymer ?
#
loop_
_entity_poly.entity_id
_entity_poly.type
_entity_poly.pdbx_seq_one_letter_code
_entity_poly.pdbx_strand_id
1 'polypeptide(L)'
;MGKTGWESCCSSGGTRWVEGLPPLYIITPTYPRAEQIPEITRTAQTLLNVPNVVWLVSEDAPASTPALTSYLNQSSLNAVYLRGED
;
A
#
# COMPACT_ATOMS: atom_id res chain seq x y z
N MET A 1 -17.60 -26.10 4.98
CA MET A 1 -16.97 -24.90 5.58
C MET A 1 -16.54 -23.97 4.45
N GLY A 2 -17.32 -22.92 4.19
CA GLY A 2 -17.05 -21.98 3.10
C GLY A 2 -16.10 -20.88 3.55
N LYS A 3 -15.05 -20.65 2.77
CA LYS A 3 -14.09 -19.57 2.94
C LYS A 3 -14.80 -18.22 2.89
N THR A 4 -14.58 -17.39 3.90
CA THR A 4 -15.17 -16.05 4.03
C THR A 4 -14.51 -15.11 3.03
N GLY A 5 -15.30 -14.25 2.38
CA GLY A 5 -14.94 -13.49 1.16
C GLY A 5 -13.75 -12.51 1.22
N TRP A 6 -12.96 -12.46 2.29
CA TRP A 6 -11.72 -11.70 2.34
C TRP A 6 -10.47 -12.52 1.94
N GLU A 7 -10.57 -13.85 1.91
CA GLU A 7 -9.46 -14.72 1.49
C GLU A 7 -9.17 -14.66 -0.03
N SER A 8 -10.03 -14.00 -0.82
CA SER A 8 -9.96 -14.04 -2.29
C SER A 8 -9.07 -12.98 -2.95
N CYS A 9 -8.63 -11.92 -2.26
CA CYS A 9 -7.85 -10.86 -2.90
C CYS A 9 -6.33 -11.06 -2.79
N CYS A 10 -5.87 -11.84 -1.80
CA CYS A 10 -4.46 -12.09 -1.54
C CYS A 10 -4.00 -13.42 -2.14
N SER A 11 -4.18 -13.62 -3.44
CA SER A 11 -3.55 -14.76 -4.13
C SER A 11 -2.42 -14.27 -5.03
N SER A 12 -1.21 -14.48 -4.50
CA SER A 12 -0.01 -14.86 -5.25
C SER A 12 0.74 -13.75 -6.00
N GLY A 13 1.34 -12.81 -5.27
CA GLY A 13 2.45 -12.03 -5.84
C GLY A 13 2.70 -10.69 -5.15
N GLY A 14 3.05 -10.67 -3.87
CA GLY A 14 3.44 -9.42 -3.25
C GLY A 14 3.89 -9.51 -1.81
N THR A 15 5.12 -9.07 -1.56
CA THR A 15 5.89 -9.09 -0.29
C THR A 15 6.28 -10.46 0.25
N ARG A 16 7.57 -10.61 0.58
CA ARG A 16 8.14 -11.78 1.27
C ARG A 16 7.82 -11.65 2.75
N TRP A 17 6.94 -12.50 3.27
CA TRP A 17 6.75 -12.69 4.70
C TRP A 17 7.75 -13.73 5.21
N VAL A 18 8.54 -13.35 6.20
CA VAL A 18 9.54 -14.18 6.88
C VAL A 18 9.01 -14.49 8.28
N GLU A 19 8.81 -15.77 8.55
CA GLU A 19 8.41 -16.27 9.86
C GLU A 19 9.40 -15.83 10.95
N GLY A 20 8.89 -15.40 12.09
CA GLY A 20 9.70 -14.91 13.23
C GLY A 20 10.27 -13.50 13.07
N LEU A 21 10.07 -12.83 11.93
CA LEU A 21 10.44 -11.42 11.75
C LEU A 21 9.22 -10.52 12.03
N PRO A 22 9.31 -9.51 12.91
CA PRO A 22 8.19 -8.62 13.19
C PRO A 22 7.83 -7.76 11.96
N PRO A 23 6.56 -7.37 11.81
CA PRO A 23 6.14 -6.47 10.74
C PRO A 23 6.71 -5.06 10.92
N LEU A 24 7.10 -4.43 9.81
CA LEU A 24 7.49 -3.02 9.74
C LEU A 24 6.32 -2.20 9.18
N TYR A 25 5.71 -1.37 10.03
CA TYR A 25 4.64 -0.46 9.62
C TYR A 25 5.25 0.88 9.18
N ILE A 26 5.00 1.26 7.93
CA ILE A 26 5.45 2.53 7.38
C ILE A 26 4.24 3.38 7.11
N ILE A 27 4.19 4.57 7.69
CA ILE A 27 3.13 5.55 7.46
C ILE A 27 3.68 6.62 6.53
N THR A 28 3.03 6.83 5.39
CA THR A 28 3.40 7.87 4.43
C THR A 28 2.21 8.78 4.19
N PRO A 29 2.18 9.97 4.83
CA PRO A 29 1.22 11.00 4.46
C PRO A 29 1.57 11.56 3.08
N THR A 30 0.56 11.84 2.26
CA THR A 30 0.70 12.39 0.91
C THR A 30 -0.50 13.28 0.58
N TYR A 31 -0.38 14.10 -0.46
CA TYR A 31 -1.46 14.95 -0.96
C TYR A 31 -1.32 15.11 -2.49
N PRO A 32 -2.39 15.48 -3.21
CA PRO A 32 -2.37 15.57 -4.66
C PRO A 32 -1.42 16.68 -5.16
N ARG A 33 -0.41 16.30 -5.93
CA ARG A 33 0.51 17.20 -6.67
C ARG A 33 1.05 16.51 -7.93
N ALA A 34 1.66 17.27 -8.84
CA ALA A 34 2.18 16.72 -10.09
C ALA A 34 3.25 15.62 -9.86
N GLU A 35 4.02 15.74 -8.78
CA GLU A 35 5.10 14.83 -8.42
C GLU A 35 4.66 13.65 -7.53
N GLN A 36 3.38 13.59 -7.13
CA GLN A 36 2.88 12.62 -6.16
C GLN A 36 3.13 11.18 -6.63
N ILE A 37 2.74 10.85 -7.87
CA ILE A 37 2.91 9.50 -8.43
C ILE A 37 4.39 9.13 -8.59
N PRO A 38 5.27 9.98 -9.15
CA PRO A 38 6.71 9.71 -9.17
C PRO A 38 7.32 9.45 -7.78
N GLU A 39 6.95 10.24 -6.77
CA GLU A 39 7.47 10.06 -5.40
C GLU A 39 6.98 8.77 -4.75
N ILE A 40 5.68 8.47 -4.86
CA ILE A 40 5.08 7.22 -4.38
C ILE A 40 5.71 6.02 -5.10
N THR A 41 6.00 6.15 -6.40
CA THR A 41 6.62 5.09 -7.19
C THR A 41 8.02 4.75 -6.70
N ARG A 42 8.87 5.76 -6.49
CA ARG A 42 10.23 5.56 -5.99
C ARG A 42 10.24 4.97 -4.58
N THR A 43 9.31 5.40 -3.73
CA THR A 43 9.13 4.83 -2.39
C THR A 43 8.74 3.36 -2.48
N ALA A 44 7.73 3.02 -3.28
CA ALA A 44 7.27 1.65 -3.46
C ALA A 44 8.41 0.73 -3.97
N GLN A 45 9.16 1.17 -4.99
CA GLN A 45 10.32 0.44 -5.51
C GLN A 45 11.37 0.15 -4.43
N THR A 46 11.56 1.09 -3.50
CA THR A 46 12.46 0.89 -2.35
C THR A 46 11.89 -0.16 -1.40
N LEU A 47 10.61 -0.06 -1.06
CA LEU A 47 9.93 -0.97 -0.12
C LEU A 47 9.84 -2.42 -0.61
N LEU A 48 9.85 -2.66 -1.92
CA LEU A 48 9.87 -4.02 -2.48
C LEU A 48 11.08 -4.87 -2.03
N ASN A 49 12.15 -4.23 -1.59
CA ASN A 49 13.36 -4.91 -1.11
C ASN A 49 13.28 -5.30 0.38
N VAL A 50 12.23 -4.90 1.08
CA VAL A 50 12.10 -5.09 2.54
C VAL A 50 11.01 -6.14 2.83
N PRO A 51 11.32 -7.25 3.53
CA PRO A 51 10.33 -8.23 3.93
C PRO A 51 9.42 -7.71 5.06
N ASN A 52 8.25 -8.32 5.21
CA ASN A 52 7.29 -8.06 6.31
C ASN A 52 6.86 -6.58 6.42
N VAL A 53 6.86 -5.83 5.32
CA VAL A 53 6.40 -4.44 5.33
C VAL A 53 4.88 -4.36 5.18
N VAL A 54 4.27 -3.50 5.99
CA VAL A 54 2.91 -3.00 5.80
C VAL A 54 3.00 -1.50 5.54
N TRP A 55 2.50 -1.05 4.39
CA TRP A 55 2.60 0.33 3.98
C TRP A 55 1.25 1.04 4.09
N LEU A 56 1.14 1.98 5.02
CA LEU A 56 -0.06 2.78 5.28
C LEU A 56 0.10 4.13 4.55
N VAL A 57 -0.61 4.31 3.45
CA VAL A 57 -0.58 5.53 2.65
C VAL A 57 -1.79 6.38 3.01
N SER A 58 -1.56 7.53 3.65
CA SER A 58 -2.63 8.45 4.06
C SER A 58 -2.67 9.63 3.09
N GLU A 59 -3.74 9.75 2.32
CA GLU A 59 -3.93 10.88 1.40
C GLU A 59 -4.76 11.98 2.06
N ASP A 60 -4.19 13.18 2.12
CA ASP A 60 -4.84 14.43 2.49
C ASP A 60 -5.49 15.03 1.24
N ALA A 61 -6.70 14.56 0.95
CA ALA A 61 -7.52 15.01 -0.17
C ALA A 61 -9.01 14.81 0.15
N PRO A 62 -9.90 15.69 -0.37
CA PRO A 62 -11.34 15.57 -0.14
C PRO A 62 -11.94 14.29 -0.78
N ALA A 63 -11.29 13.78 -1.82
CA ALA A 63 -11.66 12.54 -2.50
C ALA A 63 -10.40 11.75 -2.87
N SER A 64 -10.54 10.43 -2.97
CA SER A 64 -9.43 9.56 -3.33
C SER A 64 -8.94 9.82 -4.75
N THR A 65 -7.63 10.02 -4.92
CA THR A 65 -7.06 10.23 -6.25
C THR A 65 -7.01 8.91 -7.04
N PRO A 66 -7.69 8.79 -8.21
CA PRO A 66 -7.73 7.53 -8.97
C PRO A 66 -6.36 7.02 -9.40
N ALA A 67 -5.43 7.93 -9.69
CA ALA A 67 -4.06 7.57 -10.06
C ALA A 67 -3.31 6.88 -8.91
N LEU A 68 -3.46 7.40 -7.68
CA LEU A 68 -2.81 6.84 -6.50
C LEU A 68 -3.41 5.48 -6.14
N THR A 69 -4.73 5.37 -6.06
CA THR A 69 -5.40 4.11 -5.72
C THR A 69 -5.14 3.03 -6.77
N SER A 70 -5.18 3.38 -8.06
CA SER A 70 -4.83 2.46 -9.14
C SER A 70 -3.37 2.00 -9.07
N TYR A 71 -2.43 2.90 -8.76
CA TYR A 71 -1.02 2.55 -8.58
C TYR A 71 -0.82 1.59 -7.41
N LEU A 72 -1.40 1.88 -6.23
CA LEU A 72 -1.28 1.03 -5.04
C LEU A 72 -1.86 -0.37 -5.28
N ASN A 73 -3.01 -0.47 -5.95
CA ASN A 73 -3.66 -1.75 -6.30
C ASN A 73 -2.84 -2.60 -7.28
N GLN A 74 -2.06 -1.96 -8.16
CA GLN A 74 -1.16 -2.65 -9.10
C GLN A 74 0.20 -2.99 -8.47
N SER A 75 0.54 -2.35 -7.35
CA SER A 75 1.78 -2.62 -6.65
C SER A 75 1.73 -3.99 -5.98
N SER A 76 2.88 -4.66 -5.90
CA SER A 76 3.03 -5.93 -5.18
C SER A 76 3.34 -5.71 -3.69
N LEU A 77 3.01 -4.55 -3.14
CA LEU A 77 3.20 -4.23 -1.73
C LEU A 77 1.92 -4.52 -0.94
N ASN A 78 2.07 -4.88 0.35
CA ASN A 78 0.94 -4.88 1.27
C ASN A 78 0.63 -3.43 1.69
N ALA A 79 -0.09 -2.73 0.82
CA ALA A 79 -0.44 -1.32 0.99
C ALA A 79 -1.90 -1.16 1.45
N VAL A 80 -2.11 -0.31 2.45
CA VAL A 80 -3.43 0.13 2.91
C VAL A 80 -3.55 1.62 2.59
N TYR A 81 -4.58 1.96 1.82
CA TYR A 81 -4.91 3.35 1.54
C TYR A 81 -5.85 3.88 2.63
N LEU A 82 -5.47 5.00 3.24
CA LEU A 82 -6.23 5.70 4.26
C LEU A 82 -6.61 7.09 3.73
N ARG A 83 -7.82 7.50 4.06
CA ARG A 83 -8.35 8.84 3.79
C ARG A 83 -8.71 9.47 5.12
N GLY A 84 -8.28 10.70 5.37
CA GLY A 84 -8.84 11.51 6.44
C GLY A 84 -10.27 11.89 6.09
N GLU A 85 -11.21 11.65 7.01
CA GLU A 85 -12.52 12.29 6.93
C GLU A 85 -12.42 13.62 7.69
N ASP A 86 -12.96 14.68 7.10
CA ASP A 86 -12.97 16.04 7.69
C ASP A 86 -13.90 16.12 8.92
#